data_AF-A0A938KBD2-F1
#
_entry.id   AF-A0A938KBD2-F1
#
_cell.length_a   1.000
_cell.length_b   1.000
_cell.length_c   1.000
_cell.angle_alpha   90.00
_cell.angle_beta   90.00
_cell.angle_gamma   90.00
#
_symmetry.space_group_name_H-M   'P 1'
#
loop_
_entity.id
_entity.type
_entity.pdbx_description
1 polymer ?
#
loop_
_entity_poly.entity_id
_entity_poly.type
_entity_poly.pdbx_seq_one_letter_code
_entity_poly.pdbx_strand_id
1 'polypeptide(L)'
;MTLGLGTFALPGLAETHLFAGALGTNQNNKLWFSNGALFDARVGGASLTQILRTNGLNAGYYRGDTLTFTSLAGTTPNGGPIPWHAAFGSRLAVQVVSVHGPTGGSFAFWEGDGESDLGVITFSAPAGTTNGTNYLVISENNGEPGADPYGHIHGRQFTTSAPGTYLVGFRLIDISTNGVGGGPIHLPSDVLPLRFQAGLWIEGVQTLTNRVTVSFRSPPGISNQLEASDSIASGIWKPVGAPLRGNNSLQTFTDTSAPAGNRFYRIRQLNNLP
;
A
#
# COMPACT_ATOMS: atom_id res chain seq x y z
N MET A 1 -9.89 -32.38 -16.12
CA MET A 1 -9.42 -31.09 -16.64
C MET A 1 -8.89 -30.31 -15.46
N THR A 2 -7.59 -30.37 -15.23
CA THR A 2 -6.93 -29.87 -14.02
C THR A 2 -6.46 -28.45 -14.31
N LEU A 3 -7.08 -27.45 -13.68
CA LEU A 3 -6.61 -26.06 -13.78
C LEU A 3 -5.24 -25.95 -13.10
N GLY A 4 -4.21 -25.68 -13.88
CA GLY A 4 -2.91 -25.29 -13.37
C GLY A 4 -2.99 -23.90 -12.74
N LEU A 5 -2.78 -23.83 -11.42
CA LEU A 5 -2.43 -22.59 -10.73
C LEU A 5 -1.03 -22.17 -11.21
N GLY A 6 -1.00 -21.37 -12.28
CA GLY A 6 0.21 -20.71 -12.74
C GLY A 6 0.70 -19.75 -11.66
N THR A 7 1.83 -20.09 -11.05
CA THR A 7 2.62 -19.15 -10.26
C THR A 7 3.18 -18.08 -11.21
N PHE A 8 2.49 -16.95 -11.29
CA PHE A 8 3.05 -15.75 -11.89
C PHE A 8 4.16 -15.24 -10.97
N ALA A 9 5.41 -15.48 -11.35
CA ALA A 9 6.50 -14.67 -10.86
C ALA A 9 6.23 -13.24 -11.31
N LEU A 10 5.94 -12.33 -10.37
CA LEU A 10 5.79 -10.91 -10.67
C LEU A 10 7.13 -10.41 -11.23
N PRO A 11 7.23 -10.06 -12.52
CA PRO A 11 8.41 -9.36 -13.01
C PRO A 11 8.50 -8.02 -12.29
N GLY A 12 9.71 -7.48 -12.14
CA GLY A 12 9.97 -6.26 -11.40
C GLY A 12 9.00 -5.13 -11.76
N LEU A 13 8.17 -4.76 -10.77
CA LEU A 13 7.55 -3.44 -10.50
C LEU A 13 7.44 -2.47 -11.69
N ALA A 14 6.72 -2.82 -12.75
CA ALA A 14 6.42 -1.86 -13.82
C ALA A 14 5.19 -0.98 -13.49
N GLU A 15 4.19 -1.48 -12.77
CA GLU A 15 3.07 -0.71 -12.17
C GLU A 15 2.22 -1.74 -11.37
N THR A 16 1.77 -1.39 -10.17
CA THR A 16 0.91 -2.23 -9.32
C THR A 16 -0.52 -1.73 -9.38
N HIS A 17 -1.36 -2.44 -10.14
CA HIS A 17 -2.78 -2.08 -10.28
C HIS A 17 -3.65 -2.83 -9.27
N LEU A 18 -4.49 -2.08 -8.58
CA LEU A 18 -5.58 -2.61 -7.76
C LEU A 18 -6.90 -2.33 -8.48
N PHE A 19 -7.54 -3.41 -8.95
CA PHE A 19 -8.70 -3.33 -9.84
C PHE A 19 -10.00 -3.24 -9.05
N ALA A 20 -10.82 -2.25 -9.38
CA ALA A 20 -12.10 -1.96 -8.76
C ALA A 20 -13.25 -2.37 -9.68
N GLY A 21 -14.25 -3.05 -9.12
CA GLY A 21 -15.43 -3.49 -9.85
C GLY A 21 -16.59 -3.79 -8.90
N ALA A 22 -17.52 -4.62 -9.36
CA ALA A 22 -18.69 -5.04 -8.59
C ALA A 22 -18.92 -6.56 -8.67
N LEU A 23 -19.58 -7.14 -7.67
CA LEU A 23 -19.99 -8.55 -7.67
C LEU A 23 -21.10 -8.84 -8.70
N GLY A 24 -21.66 -7.80 -9.30
CA GLY A 24 -22.65 -7.84 -10.37
C GLY A 24 -23.06 -6.41 -10.75
N THR A 25 -23.86 -6.27 -11.79
CA THR A 25 -24.26 -4.97 -12.37
C THR A 25 -25.65 -4.51 -11.96
N ASN A 26 -26.31 -5.23 -11.04
CA ASN A 26 -27.62 -4.82 -10.54
C ASN A 26 -27.49 -3.81 -9.39
N GLN A 27 -28.56 -3.03 -9.15
CA GLN A 27 -28.68 -2.15 -7.99
C GLN A 27 -28.35 -2.91 -6.70
N ASN A 28 -27.64 -2.23 -5.81
CA ASN A 28 -27.17 -2.73 -4.51
C ASN A 28 -26.21 -3.92 -4.57
N ASN A 29 -25.74 -4.34 -5.75
CA ASN A 29 -24.60 -5.25 -5.81
C ASN A 29 -23.39 -4.57 -5.19
N LYS A 30 -22.61 -5.33 -4.42
CA LYS A 30 -21.49 -4.81 -3.65
C LYS A 30 -20.29 -4.54 -4.56
N LEU A 31 -19.62 -3.42 -4.35
CA LEU A 31 -18.30 -3.18 -4.94
C LEU A 31 -17.26 -4.11 -4.33
N TRP A 32 -16.20 -4.39 -5.08
CA TRP A 32 -15.08 -5.19 -4.59
C TRP A 32 -13.80 -4.94 -5.39
N PHE A 33 -12.67 -5.26 -4.77
CA PHE A 33 -11.37 -5.23 -5.42
C PHE A 33 -11.08 -6.60 -6.04
N SER A 34 -11.07 -6.71 -7.37
CA SER A 34 -11.08 -8.01 -8.05
C SER A 34 -9.79 -8.82 -7.81
N ASN A 35 -8.67 -8.14 -7.61
CA ASN A 35 -7.39 -8.71 -7.22
C ASN A 35 -6.98 -8.34 -5.78
N GLY A 36 -7.93 -7.88 -4.95
CA GLY A 36 -7.65 -7.37 -3.60
C GLY A 36 -6.98 -8.39 -2.67
N ALA A 37 -7.26 -9.68 -2.85
CA ALA A 37 -6.64 -10.75 -2.06
C ALA A 37 -5.10 -10.79 -2.18
N LEU A 38 -4.52 -10.31 -3.28
CA LEU A 38 -3.06 -10.22 -3.47
C LEU A 38 -2.42 -9.14 -2.58
N PHE A 39 -3.22 -8.14 -2.17
CA PHE A 39 -2.77 -6.96 -1.42
C PHE A 39 -3.25 -6.94 0.03
N ASP A 40 -4.18 -7.83 0.37
CA ASP A 40 -4.79 -7.87 1.69
C ASP A 40 -3.74 -8.21 2.77
N ALA A 41 -3.43 -7.19 3.57
CA ALA A 41 -2.44 -7.28 4.64
C ALA A 41 -2.81 -8.28 5.75
N ARG A 42 -4.06 -8.75 5.81
CA ARG A 42 -4.53 -9.75 6.79
C ARG A 42 -4.07 -11.17 6.43
N VAL A 43 -3.96 -11.47 5.14
CA VAL A 43 -3.64 -12.82 4.66
C VAL A 43 -2.26 -12.88 3.99
N GLY A 44 -1.77 -11.76 3.46
CA GLY A 44 -0.51 -11.67 2.74
C GLY A 44 0.62 -11.02 3.54
N GLY A 45 1.85 -11.48 3.26
CA GLY A 45 3.08 -10.84 3.75
C GLY A 45 3.57 -9.66 2.90
N ALA A 46 2.88 -9.37 1.78
CA ALA A 46 3.26 -8.33 0.84
C ALA A 46 3.21 -6.94 1.49
N SER A 47 4.03 -6.03 0.97
CA SER A 47 4.07 -4.62 1.34
C SER A 47 4.42 -3.78 0.12
N LEU A 48 3.80 -2.60 0.04
CA LEU A 48 4.10 -1.58 -0.95
C LEU A 48 5.20 -0.68 -0.38
N THR A 49 6.40 -0.77 -0.95
CA THR A 49 7.55 -0.01 -0.47
C THR A 49 7.39 1.48 -0.78
N GLN A 50 7.77 2.33 0.18
CA GLN A 50 7.88 3.77 0.00
C GLN A 50 9.29 4.23 0.41
N ILE A 51 9.90 5.06 -0.43
CA ILE A 51 11.28 5.53 -0.28
C ILE A 51 11.24 7.02 0.05
N LEU A 52 12.10 7.46 0.98
CA LEU A 52 12.22 8.87 1.33
C LEU A 52 12.69 9.67 0.10
N ARG A 53 11.88 10.63 -0.31
CA ARG A 53 12.27 11.63 -1.31
C ARG A 53 13.04 12.73 -0.60
N THR A 54 14.28 12.98 -1.05
CA THR A 54 15.16 14.01 -0.47
C THR A 54 15.17 15.30 -1.28
N ASN A 55 14.57 15.30 -2.47
CA ASN A 55 14.48 16.44 -3.37
C ASN A 55 13.20 16.35 -4.23
N GLY A 56 12.90 17.43 -4.95
CA GLY A 56 11.77 17.51 -5.89
C GLY A 56 10.39 17.43 -5.22
N LEU A 57 9.39 17.02 -6.01
CA LEU A 57 8.05 16.78 -5.51
C LEU A 57 8.07 15.70 -4.41
N ASN A 58 7.27 15.93 -3.36
CA ASN A 58 7.20 15.12 -2.14
C ASN A 58 8.50 15.06 -1.32
N ALA A 59 9.47 15.95 -1.51
CA ALA A 59 10.65 16.03 -0.65
C ALA A 59 10.25 16.07 0.84
N GLY A 60 10.86 15.21 1.66
CA GLY A 60 10.52 15.02 3.07
C GLY A 60 9.47 13.94 3.33
N TYR A 61 8.87 13.35 2.30
CA TYR A 61 7.92 12.24 2.42
C TYR A 61 8.49 10.94 1.86
N TYR A 62 7.99 9.81 2.37
CA TYR A 62 8.22 8.49 1.80
C TYR A 62 7.18 8.24 0.71
N ARG A 63 7.62 8.09 -0.54
CA ARG A 63 6.74 7.89 -1.70
C ARG A 63 6.89 6.49 -2.27
N GLY A 64 5.77 5.89 -2.67
CA GLY A 64 5.76 4.67 -3.46
C GLY A 64 5.28 4.98 -4.88
N ASP A 65 6.03 4.54 -5.88
CA ASP A 65 5.74 4.82 -7.30
C ASP A 65 4.86 3.79 -7.99
N THR A 66 4.23 2.89 -7.22
CA THR A 66 3.71 1.64 -7.79
C THR A 66 2.21 1.45 -7.67
N LEU A 67 1.47 2.14 -6.80
CA LEU A 67 0.04 1.83 -6.63
C LEU A 67 -0.86 2.70 -7.50
N THR A 68 -1.60 2.06 -8.40
CA THR A 68 -2.69 2.66 -9.17
C THR A 68 -4.00 1.94 -8.89
N PHE A 69 -5.09 2.68 -8.72
CA PHE A 69 -6.44 2.13 -8.66
C PHE A 69 -7.10 2.26 -10.02
N THR A 70 -7.62 1.16 -10.55
CA THR A 70 -8.20 1.11 -11.91
C THR A 70 -9.63 0.59 -11.83
N SER A 71 -10.59 1.35 -12.35
CA SER A 71 -11.96 0.86 -12.48
C SER A 71 -12.07 -0.01 -13.74
N LEU A 72 -12.60 -1.23 -13.58
CA LEU A 72 -12.71 -2.22 -14.65
C LEU A 72 -13.66 -1.74 -15.75
N ALA A 73 -13.23 -1.85 -17.02
CA ALA A 73 -13.99 -1.41 -18.18
C ALA A 73 -15.19 -2.31 -18.49
N GLY A 74 -16.33 -1.70 -18.80
CA GLY A 74 -17.51 -2.41 -19.29
C GLY A 74 -17.66 -2.40 -20.82
N THR A 75 -16.92 -1.58 -21.56
CA THR A 75 -17.08 -1.43 -23.02
C THR A 75 -15.79 -1.75 -23.79
N THR A 76 -15.94 -2.20 -25.05
CA THR A 76 -14.82 -2.52 -25.94
C THR A 76 -13.87 -1.36 -26.23
N PRO A 77 -14.32 -0.11 -26.43
CA PRO A 77 -13.42 1.02 -26.62
C PRO A 77 -12.41 1.21 -25.46
N ASN A 78 -12.79 0.85 -24.24
CA ASN A 78 -11.93 0.92 -23.05
C ASN A 78 -11.25 -0.43 -22.71
N GLY A 79 -11.25 -1.38 -23.66
CA GLY A 79 -10.63 -2.71 -23.48
C GLY A 79 -11.50 -3.75 -22.76
N GLY A 80 -12.79 -3.48 -22.57
CA GLY A 80 -13.76 -4.40 -21.97
C GLY A 80 -14.64 -5.18 -22.96
N PRO A 81 -15.72 -5.83 -22.49
CA PRO A 81 -16.14 -5.93 -21.09
C PRO A 81 -15.18 -6.83 -20.30
N ILE A 82 -14.58 -6.27 -19.24
CA ILE A 82 -13.80 -7.07 -18.29
C ILE A 82 -14.79 -7.68 -17.29
N PRO A 83 -14.75 -8.99 -17.02
CA PRO A 83 -15.59 -9.59 -15.99
C PRO A 83 -15.53 -8.81 -14.69
N TRP A 84 -16.69 -8.66 -14.03
CA TRP A 84 -16.84 -7.94 -12.76
C TRP A 84 -16.67 -6.42 -12.82
N HIS A 85 -16.78 -5.81 -14.00
CA HIS A 85 -16.97 -4.36 -14.09
C HIS A 85 -18.23 -3.91 -13.33
N ALA A 86 -18.22 -2.67 -12.82
CA ALA A 86 -19.40 -2.08 -12.19
C ALA A 86 -20.51 -1.81 -13.23
N ALA A 87 -21.74 -1.56 -12.77
CA ALA A 87 -22.85 -1.20 -13.63
C ALA A 87 -22.54 0.09 -14.41
N PHE A 88 -23.04 0.17 -15.64
CA PHE A 88 -22.96 1.41 -16.41
C PHE A 88 -23.67 2.56 -15.69
N GLY A 89 -23.05 3.73 -15.73
CA GLY A 89 -23.44 4.92 -14.99
C GLY A 89 -22.92 5.00 -13.55
N SER A 90 -22.21 3.97 -13.06
CA SER A 90 -21.53 4.06 -11.77
C SER A 90 -20.33 5.00 -11.85
N ARG A 91 -20.07 5.72 -10.75
CA ARG A 91 -18.89 6.58 -10.61
C ARG A 91 -18.13 6.16 -9.37
N LEU A 92 -17.03 5.45 -9.57
CA LEU A 92 -16.32 4.81 -8.47
C LEU A 92 -15.27 5.75 -7.86
N ALA A 93 -15.13 5.64 -6.54
CA ALA A 93 -14.08 6.28 -5.78
C ALA A 93 -13.49 5.30 -4.75
N VAL A 94 -12.25 5.55 -4.34
CA VAL A 94 -11.56 4.83 -3.27
C VAL A 94 -11.48 5.74 -2.06
N GLN A 95 -12.14 5.31 -0.98
CA GLN A 95 -12.14 5.99 0.31
C GLN A 95 -11.03 5.44 1.22
N VAL A 96 -10.30 6.34 1.88
CA VAL A 96 -9.38 6.00 2.97
C VAL A 96 -10.16 6.00 4.27
N VAL A 97 -10.44 4.80 4.78
CA VAL A 97 -11.28 4.58 5.97
C VAL A 97 -10.44 4.53 7.24
N SER A 98 -9.25 3.95 7.19
CA SER A 98 -8.37 3.84 8.36
C SER A 98 -6.90 3.99 8.01
N VAL A 99 -6.13 4.49 8.97
CA VAL A 99 -4.67 4.57 8.90
C VAL A 99 -4.10 4.15 10.24
N HIS A 100 -3.46 2.99 10.28
CA HIS A 100 -2.60 2.60 11.39
C HIS A 100 -1.14 2.76 10.96
N GLY A 101 -0.29 3.28 11.84
CA GLY A 101 1.11 3.54 11.53
C GLY A 101 1.85 4.17 12.72
N PRO A 102 3.11 4.59 12.51
CA PRO A 102 3.93 5.25 13.52
C PRO A 102 3.27 6.50 14.11
N THR A 103 3.52 6.76 15.40
CA THR A 103 3.08 7.98 16.08
C THR A 103 3.60 9.22 15.35
N GLY A 104 2.71 10.19 15.08
CA GLY A 104 3.05 11.40 14.32
C GLY A 104 3.15 11.19 12.79
N GLY A 105 3.00 9.94 12.32
CA GLY A 105 2.91 9.62 10.89
C GLY A 105 1.55 9.97 10.29
N SER A 106 1.51 10.06 8.97
CA SER A 106 0.29 10.25 8.17
C SER A 106 0.42 9.55 6.83
N PHE A 107 -0.72 9.25 6.20
CA PHE A 107 -0.83 8.77 4.83
C PHE A 107 -1.51 9.85 3.99
N ALA A 108 -0.91 10.24 2.87
CA ALA A 108 -1.38 11.31 2.02
C ALA A 108 -1.54 10.88 0.57
N PHE A 109 -2.52 11.48 -0.09
CA PHE A 109 -2.78 11.36 -1.52
C PHE A 109 -2.49 12.69 -2.20
N TRP A 110 -1.81 12.61 -3.33
CA TRP A 110 -1.47 13.74 -4.18
C TRP A 110 -2.14 13.51 -5.53
N GLU A 111 -3.00 14.46 -5.93
CA GLU A 111 -3.44 14.52 -7.32
C GLU A 111 -2.29 15.07 -8.16
N GLY A 112 -1.96 14.38 -9.24
CA GLY A 112 -1.07 14.86 -10.27
C GLY A 112 -1.77 14.77 -11.62
N ASP A 113 -1.34 15.60 -12.57
CA ASP A 113 -1.87 15.63 -13.94
C ASP A 113 -1.17 14.61 -14.86
N GLY A 114 -0.33 13.73 -14.31
CA GLY A 114 0.40 12.72 -15.08
C GLY A 114 1.71 13.21 -15.70
N GLU A 115 1.91 14.52 -15.82
CA GLU A 115 3.03 15.08 -16.58
C GLU A 115 3.81 16.19 -15.85
N SER A 116 3.25 16.80 -14.81
CA SER A 116 3.89 17.86 -14.04
C SER A 116 4.04 17.49 -12.56
N ASP A 117 5.24 17.70 -12.03
CA ASP A 117 5.62 17.56 -10.61
C ASP A 117 4.99 18.69 -9.73
N LEU A 118 3.78 19.15 -10.08
CA LEU A 118 3.07 20.25 -9.39
C LEU A 118 2.06 19.76 -8.35
N GLY A 119 2.04 18.46 -8.06
CA GLY A 119 1.06 17.86 -7.16
C GLY A 119 1.01 18.56 -5.80
N VAL A 120 -0.20 18.92 -5.36
CA VAL A 120 -0.47 19.32 -3.98
C VAL A 120 -1.11 18.14 -3.24
N ILE A 121 -0.93 18.09 -1.91
CA ILE A 121 -1.65 17.11 -1.10
C ILE A 121 -3.15 17.41 -1.23
N THR A 122 -3.88 16.51 -1.88
CA THR A 122 -5.34 16.60 -1.98
C THR A 122 -5.97 16.30 -0.63
N PHE A 123 -5.45 15.28 0.06
CA PHE A 123 -5.80 15.00 1.44
C PHE A 123 -4.67 14.25 2.17
N SER A 124 -4.65 14.39 3.49
CA SER A 124 -3.82 13.59 4.39
C SER A 124 -4.67 13.04 5.53
N ALA A 125 -4.42 11.79 5.90
CA ALA A 125 -5.05 11.11 7.01
C ALA A 125 -3.98 10.74 8.05
N PRO A 126 -4.06 11.25 9.29
CA PRO A 126 -3.08 10.94 10.33
C PRO A 126 -3.18 9.47 10.77
N ALA A 127 -2.06 8.92 11.25
CA ALA A 127 -2.07 7.65 11.95
C ALA A 127 -3.03 7.71 13.16
N GLY A 128 -3.86 6.68 13.32
CA GLY A 128 -4.97 6.65 14.27
C GLY A 128 -6.35 6.94 13.65
N THR A 129 -6.43 7.29 12.36
CA THR A 129 -7.71 7.42 11.65
C THR A 129 -8.45 6.08 11.63
N THR A 130 -9.73 6.05 12.02
CA THR A 130 -10.56 4.83 12.05
C THR A 130 -11.90 4.94 11.28
N ASN A 131 -12.34 6.15 10.93
CA ASN A 131 -13.58 6.42 10.19
C ASN A 131 -13.37 7.55 9.17
N GLY A 132 -12.27 7.47 8.43
CA GLY A 132 -11.93 8.45 7.40
C GLY A 132 -12.95 8.49 6.26
N THR A 133 -13.19 9.69 5.75
CA THR A 133 -14.14 9.92 4.65
C THR A 133 -13.49 10.42 3.38
N ASN A 134 -12.21 10.82 3.43
CA ASN A 134 -11.44 11.27 2.28
C ASN A 134 -11.42 10.19 1.19
N TYR A 135 -11.61 10.59 -0.05
CA TYR A 135 -11.62 9.67 -1.18
C TYR A 135 -10.96 10.29 -2.42
N LEU A 136 -10.57 9.43 -3.34
CA LEU A 136 -10.16 9.80 -4.70
C LEU A 136 -11.07 9.13 -5.73
N VAL A 137 -11.48 9.87 -6.77
CA VAL A 137 -12.32 9.33 -7.84
C VAL A 137 -11.46 8.52 -8.81
N ILE A 138 -11.88 7.30 -9.12
CA ILE A 138 -11.11 6.38 -9.99
C ILE A 138 -11.81 6.04 -11.30
N SER A 139 -13.06 6.47 -11.48
CA SER A 139 -13.74 6.49 -12.78
C SER A 139 -13.41 7.77 -13.55
N GLU A 140 -13.24 7.66 -14.86
CA GLU A 140 -13.07 8.81 -15.76
C GLU A 140 -14.40 9.44 -16.18
N ASN A 141 -15.50 8.69 -16.07
CA ASN A 141 -16.84 9.24 -16.28
C ASN A 141 -17.29 10.14 -15.12
N ASN A 142 -18.37 10.88 -15.35
CA ASN A 142 -18.98 11.80 -14.40
C ASN A 142 -20.22 11.23 -13.67
N GLY A 143 -20.60 9.97 -13.93
CA GLY A 143 -21.77 9.30 -13.36
C GLY A 143 -23.03 9.37 -14.23
N GLU A 144 -22.94 9.77 -15.50
CA GLU A 144 -24.12 9.76 -16.38
C GLU A 144 -24.67 8.35 -16.63
N PRO A 145 -26.01 8.17 -16.67
CA PRO A 145 -26.62 6.87 -17.02
C PRO A 145 -26.04 6.25 -18.29
N GLY A 146 -25.66 4.98 -18.22
CA GLY A 146 -25.11 4.25 -19.36
C GLY A 146 -23.61 4.48 -19.63
N ALA A 147 -22.95 5.39 -18.92
CA ALA A 147 -21.51 5.62 -19.08
C ALA A 147 -20.67 4.42 -18.60
N ASP A 148 -19.53 4.16 -19.25
CA ASP A 148 -18.59 3.12 -18.81
C ASP A 148 -17.97 3.49 -17.46
N PRO A 149 -18.00 2.62 -16.42
CA PRO A 149 -17.35 2.89 -15.13
C PRO A 149 -15.82 3.02 -15.21
N TYR A 150 -15.19 2.67 -16.34
CA TYR A 150 -13.75 2.67 -16.55
C TYR A 150 -13.03 3.91 -16.00
N GLY A 151 -11.81 3.68 -15.53
CA GLY A 151 -10.84 4.74 -15.33
C GLY A 151 -9.46 4.19 -15.01
N HIS A 152 -8.46 4.81 -15.62
CA HIS A 152 -7.05 4.48 -15.47
C HIS A 152 -6.23 5.76 -15.39
N ILE A 153 -6.32 6.43 -14.25
CA ILE A 153 -5.77 7.77 -14.07
C ILE A 153 -4.34 7.69 -13.53
N HIS A 154 -3.39 8.21 -14.32
CA HIS A 154 -1.96 8.26 -14.03
C HIS A 154 -1.60 9.51 -13.20
N GLY A 155 -0.33 9.64 -12.79
CA GLY A 155 0.18 10.84 -12.11
C GLY A 155 -0.16 10.95 -10.62
N ARG A 156 -0.95 10.02 -10.10
CA ARG A 156 -1.39 9.97 -8.71
C ARG A 156 -0.34 9.33 -7.82
N GLN A 157 -0.15 9.91 -6.63
CA GLN A 157 0.91 9.47 -5.73
C GLN A 157 0.37 9.30 -4.31
N PHE A 158 0.91 8.28 -3.63
CA PHE A 158 0.66 8.02 -2.23
C PHE A 158 1.95 8.14 -1.44
N THR A 159 1.89 8.87 -0.33
CA THR A 159 3.06 9.11 0.52
C THR A 159 2.77 8.90 1.99
N THR A 160 3.82 8.69 2.76
CA THR A 160 3.78 8.73 4.22
C THR A 160 4.79 9.71 4.79
N SER A 161 4.50 10.29 5.96
CA SER A 161 5.30 11.39 6.53
C SER A 161 6.37 10.96 7.54
N ALA A 162 6.42 9.67 7.92
CA ALA A 162 7.38 9.14 8.87
C ALA A 162 7.76 7.69 8.49
N PRO A 163 8.99 7.23 8.80
CA PRO A 163 9.39 5.85 8.54
C PRO A 163 8.59 4.87 9.38
N GLY A 164 8.29 3.70 8.82
CA GLY A 164 7.59 2.62 9.51
C GLY A 164 6.59 1.88 8.64
N THR A 165 5.88 0.95 9.26
CA THR A 165 4.85 0.15 8.61
C THR A 165 3.50 0.81 8.78
N TYR A 166 2.79 1.05 7.68
CA TYR A 166 1.43 1.58 7.67
C TYR A 166 0.46 0.51 7.20
N LEU A 167 -0.68 0.39 7.87
CA LEU A 167 -1.84 -0.35 7.39
C LEU A 167 -2.94 0.66 7.06
N VAL A 168 -3.26 0.79 5.77
CA VAL A 168 -4.26 1.73 5.28
C VAL A 168 -5.47 0.95 4.79
N GLY A 169 -6.63 1.21 5.40
CA GLY A 169 -7.89 0.60 5.03
C GLY A 169 -8.54 1.36 3.88
N PHE A 170 -8.64 0.72 2.71
CA PHE A 170 -9.33 1.26 1.55
C PHE A 170 -10.72 0.65 1.39
N ARG A 171 -11.69 1.45 0.97
CA ARG A 171 -13.04 0.99 0.61
C ARG A 171 -13.43 1.58 -0.74
N LEU A 172 -13.99 0.75 -1.62
CA LEU A 172 -14.65 1.24 -2.82
C LEU A 172 -16.03 1.76 -2.46
N ILE A 173 -16.34 2.93 -2.98
CA ILE A 173 -17.65 3.56 -2.91
C ILE A 173 -18.10 3.95 -4.32
N ASP A 174 -19.40 3.92 -4.54
CA ASP A 174 -20.03 4.50 -5.71
C ASP A 174 -20.60 5.85 -5.29
N ILE A 175 -20.20 6.90 -5.99
CA ILE A 175 -20.62 8.29 -5.74
C ILE A 175 -21.57 8.80 -6.82
N SER A 176 -22.07 7.92 -7.69
CA SER A 176 -23.13 8.25 -8.64
C SER A 176 -24.43 8.63 -7.94
N THR A 177 -25.29 9.35 -8.67
CA THR A 177 -26.60 9.81 -8.18
C THR A 177 -27.74 9.35 -9.10
N ASN A 178 -27.48 8.35 -9.94
CA ASN A 178 -28.42 7.84 -10.96
C ASN A 178 -28.97 6.44 -10.61
N GLY A 179 -28.64 5.91 -9.43
CA GLY A 179 -29.25 4.71 -8.89
C GLY A 179 -30.68 4.95 -8.39
N VAL A 180 -31.30 3.87 -7.89
CA VAL A 180 -32.66 3.93 -7.34
C VAL A 180 -32.73 4.96 -6.21
N GLY A 181 -33.68 5.90 -6.31
CA GLY A 181 -33.86 6.98 -5.33
C GLY A 181 -32.85 8.13 -5.45
N GLY A 182 -32.09 8.21 -6.54
CA GLY A 182 -31.10 9.28 -6.77
C GLY A 182 -29.78 9.08 -6.01
N GLY A 183 -29.58 7.89 -5.42
CA GLY A 183 -28.34 7.51 -4.74
C GLY A 183 -27.41 6.66 -5.62
N PRO A 184 -26.36 6.08 -5.03
CA PRO A 184 -25.45 5.18 -5.72
C PRO A 184 -26.14 3.92 -6.27
N ILE A 185 -25.61 3.38 -7.37
CA ILE A 185 -26.04 2.09 -7.90
C ILE A 185 -25.52 0.95 -7.02
N HIS A 186 -24.27 1.03 -6.58
CA HIS A 186 -23.63 -0.04 -5.82
C HIS A 186 -23.53 0.20 -4.32
N LEU A 187 -23.57 -0.90 -3.55
CA LEU A 187 -23.18 -0.86 -2.13
C LEU A 187 -21.65 -0.78 -2.00
N PRO A 188 -21.12 -0.09 -0.98
CA PRO A 188 -19.69 -0.03 -0.73
C PRO A 188 -19.04 -1.41 -0.53
N SER A 189 -17.75 -1.53 -0.85
CA SER A 189 -16.98 -2.75 -0.60
C SER A 189 -16.71 -2.98 0.89
N ASP A 190 -16.23 -4.18 1.22
CA ASP A 190 -15.50 -4.36 2.48
C ASP A 190 -14.22 -3.52 2.49
N VAL A 191 -13.74 -3.21 3.69
CA VAL A 191 -12.44 -2.54 3.84
C VAL A 191 -11.33 -3.53 3.50
N LEU A 192 -10.49 -3.15 2.56
CA LEU A 192 -9.27 -3.83 2.18
C LEU A 192 -8.07 -3.12 2.82
N PRO A 193 -7.43 -3.71 3.83
CA PRO A 193 -6.22 -3.15 4.41
C PRO A 193 -5.02 -3.46 3.51
N LEU A 194 -4.33 -2.41 3.08
CA LEU A 194 -3.06 -2.49 2.35
C LEU A 194 -1.90 -2.15 3.30
N ARG A 195 -0.79 -2.85 3.13
CA ARG A 195 0.45 -2.57 3.88
C ARG A 195 1.40 -1.71 3.07
N PHE A 196 1.83 -0.60 3.62
CA PHE A 196 2.91 0.24 3.09
C PHE A 196 4.11 0.19 4.01
N GLN A 197 5.31 0.07 3.44
CA GLN A 197 6.58 0.07 4.17
C GLN A 197 7.38 1.33 3.84
N ALA A 198 7.37 2.30 4.75
CA ALA A 198 8.07 3.57 4.62
C ALA A 198 9.51 3.46 5.15
N GLY A 199 10.47 3.38 4.24
CA GLY A 199 11.89 3.22 4.58
C GLY A 199 12.19 1.90 5.31
N LEU A 200 13.27 1.92 6.09
CA LEU A 200 13.71 0.79 6.91
C LEU A 200 13.19 0.94 8.34
N TRP A 201 12.53 -0.10 8.85
CA TRP A 201 11.96 -0.10 10.19
C TRP A 201 12.05 -1.48 10.83
N ILE A 202 12.35 -1.53 12.14
CA ILE A 202 12.24 -2.75 12.95
C ILE A 202 10.77 -2.92 13.31
N GLU A 203 10.12 -3.94 12.76
CA GLU A 203 8.69 -4.22 13.01
C GLU A 203 8.48 -4.92 14.36
N GLY A 204 9.47 -5.66 14.85
CA GLY A 204 9.34 -6.39 16.10
C GLY A 204 10.67 -6.88 16.65
N VAL A 205 10.69 -7.05 17.96
CA VAL A 205 11.80 -7.65 18.70
C VAL A 205 11.20 -8.72 19.61
N GLN A 206 11.65 -9.96 19.43
CA GLN A 206 11.25 -11.09 20.27
C GLN A 206 12.47 -11.57 21.05
N THR A 207 12.34 -11.59 22.38
CA THR A 207 13.37 -12.12 23.29
C THR A 207 13.01 -13.53 23.71
N LEU A 208 13.95 -14.46 23.55
CA LEU A 208 13.91 -15.82 24.08
C LEU A 208 15.14 -16.00 24.99
N THR A 209 15.15 -17.04 25.84
CA THR A 209 16.13 -17.23 26.93
C THR A 209 17.60 -17.01 26.54
N ASN A 210 17.98 -17.32 25.30
CA ASN A 210 19.35 -17.19 24.79
C ASN A 210 19.43 -16.58 23.38
N ARG A 211 18.37 -15.92 22.92
CA ARG A 211 18.36 -15.32 21.59
C ARG A 211 17.41 -14.15 21.49
N VAL A 212 17.75 -13.19 20.64
CA VAL A 212 16.85 -12.12 20.23
C VAL A 212 16.60 -12.22 18.74
N THR A 213 15.33 -12.23 18.36
CA THR A 213 14.90 -12.16 16.97
C THR A 213 14.43 -10.75 16.67
N VAL A 214 15.00 -10.12 15.66
CA VAL A 214 14.60 -8.78 15.19
C VAL A 214 13.95 -8.94 13.82
N SER A 215 12.67 -8.59 13.71
CA SER A 215 11.93 -8.63 12.45
C SER A 215 11.89 -7.25 11.78
N PHE A 216 12.02 -7.24 10.47
CA PHE A 216 12.03 -6.02 9.66
C PHE A 216 11.56 -6.30 8.23
N ARG A 217 11.24 -5.22 7.51
CA ARG A 217 11.03 -5.25 6.06
C ARG A 217 11.96 -4.26 5.40
N SER A 218 12.35 -4.60 4.18
CA SER A 218 13.20 -3.75 3.36
C SER A 218 12.84 -3.91 1.88
N PRO A 219 12.93 -2.80 1.10
CA PRO A 219 12.85 -2.85 -0.36
C PRO A 219 13.77 -3.91 -0.97
N PRO A 220 13.40 -4.53 -2.11
CA PRO A 220 14.25 -5.48 -2.79
C PRO A 220 15.54 -4.79 -3.27
N GLY A 221 16.67 -5.48 -3.16
CA GLY A 221 17.96 -4.94 -3.60
C GLY A 221 18.76 -4.19 -2.53
N ILE A 222 18.15 -3.83 -1.39
CA ILE A 222 18.85 -3.25 -0.25
C ILE A 222 19.41 -4.34 0.65
N SER A 223 20.71 -4.29 0.92
CA SER A 223 21.40 -5.14 1.88
C SER A 223 21.37 -4.49 3.26
N ASN A 224 20.90 -5.24 4.24
CA ASN A 224 20.70 -4.78 5.61
C ASN A 224 21.59 -5.57 6.56
N GLN A 225 22.18 -4.91 7.54
CA GLN A 225 22.96 -5.54 8.60
C GLN A 225 22.30 -5.22 9.94
N LEU A 226 21.91 -6.25 10.70
CA LEU A 226 21.63 -6.06 12.12
C LEU A 226 22.93 -5.73 12.84
N GLU A 227 22.92 -4.69 13.65
CA GLU A 227 24.01 -4.37 14.55
C GLU A 227 23.48 -4.29 15.97
N ALA A 228 24.31 -4.70 16.93
CA ALA A 228 24.00 -4.66 18.34
C ALA A 228 25.04 -3.89 19.14
N SER A 229 24.59 -3.31 20.24
CA SER A 229 25.43 -2.64 21.22
C SER A 229 24.94 -2.95 22.62
N ASP A 230 25.87 -3.12 23.56
CA ASP A 230 25.53 -3.32 24.97
C ASP A 230 25.38 -1.97 25.69
N SER A 231 25.68 -0.85 25.01
CA SER A 231 25.51 0.51 25.53
C SER A 231 25.36 1.53 24.40
N ILE A 232 24.21 2.21 24.34
CA ILE A 232 23.98 3.32 23.40
C ILE A 232 25.07 4.40 23.55
N ALA A 233 25.51 4.68 24.78
CA ALA A 233 26.49 5.72 25.07
C ALA A 233 27.88 5.42 24.48
N SER A 234 28.21 4.15 24.25
CA SER A 234 29.51 3.77 23.67
C SER A 234 29.66 4.20 22.21
N GLY A 235 28.55 4.33 21.48
CA GLY A 235 28.56 4.50 20.03
C GLY A 235 29.12 3.31 19.24
N ILE A 236 29.56 2.23 19.90
CA ILE A 236 30.13 1.04 19.27
C ILE A 236 29.02 0.06 18.94
N TRP A 237 28.86 -0.24 17.66
CA TRP A 237 27.89 -1.17 17.12
C TRP A 237 28.61 -2.31 16.41
N LYS A 238 28.28 -3.55 16.77
CA LYS A 238 28.88 -4.76 16.19
C LYS A 238 27.87 -5.48 15.32
N PRO A 239 28.27 -6.02 14.15
CA PRO A 239 27.37 -6.78 13.31
C PRO A 239 26.89 -8.04 14.03
N VAL A 240 25.61 -8.36 13.83
CA VAL A 240 24.97 -9.61 14.29
C VAL A 240 24.58 -10.41 13.06
N GLY A 241 25.26 -11.53 12.84
CA GLY A 241 25.04 -12.39 11.68
C GLY A 241 25.43 -11.75 10.35
N ALA A 242 25.16 -12.47 9.26
CA ALA A 242 25.40 -11.98 7.91
C ALA A 242 24.32 -10.97 7.46
N PRO A 243 24.64 -10.06 6.53
CA PRO A 243 23.65 -9.17 5.94
C PRO A 243 22.52 -9.94 5.24
N LEU A 244 21.30 -9.39 5.31
CA LEU A 244 20.14 -9.89 4.59
C LEU A 244 19.74 -8.91 3.48
N ARG A 245 19.55 -9.45 2.27
CA ARG A 245 19.01 -8.68 1.15
C ARG A 245 17.49 -8.57 1.30
N GLY A 246 16.98 -7.35 1.26
CA GLY A 246 15.57 -7.02 1.25
C GLY A 246 14.84 -7.74 0.13
N ASN A 247 13.58 -8.11 0.39
CA ASN A 247 12.73 -8.83 -0.55
C ASN A 247 11.24 -8.47 -0.42
N ASN A 248 10.92 -7.31 0.17
CA ASN A 248 9.54 -6.85 0.45
C ASN A 248 8.68 -7.77 1.34
N SER A 249 9.29 -8.79 1.93
CA SER A 249 8.65 -9.69 2.90
C SER A 249 9.22 -9.49 4.30
N LEU A 250 8.59 -10.09 5.30
CA LEU A 250 9.07 -10.03 6.68
C LEU A 250 10.32 -10.88 6.75
N GLN A 251 11.43 -10.27 7.15
CA GLN A 251 12.69 -10.94 7.36
C GLN A 251 13.07 -10.84 8.82
N THR A 252 13.88 -11.79 9.27
CA THR A 252 14.33 -11.84 10.66
C THR A 252 15.84 -11.99 10.72
N PHE A 253 16.46 -11.19 11.58
CA PHE A 253 17.80 -11.46 12.10
C PHE A 253 17.66 -12.19 13.43
N THR A 254 18.61 -13.05 13.74
CA THR A 254 18.69 -13.73 15.04
C THR A 254 20.05 -13.45 15.67
N ASP A 255 20.04 -12.87 16.85
CA ASP A 255 21.20 -12.76 17.72
C ASP A 255 21.23 -13.93 18.70
N THR A 256 22.13 -14.89 18.50
CA THR A 256 22.35 -16.03 19.41
C THR A 256 23.41 -15.75 20.48
N SER A 257 23.97 -14.53 20.49
CA SER A 257 25.03 -14.09 21.39
C SER A 257 24.55 -13.05 22.41
N ALA A 258 23.23 -12.82 22.49
CA ALA A 258 22.66 -11.81 23.38
C ALA A 258 23.00 -12.13 24.85
N PRO A 259 23.67 -11.22 25.57
CA PRO A 259 24.04 -11.45 26.96
C PRO A 259 22.81 -11.48 27.87
N ALA A 260 22.97 -12.00 29.10
CA ALA A 260 21.97 -11.87 30.16
C ALA A 260 21.95 -10.40 30.66
N GLY A 261 21.33 -9.50 29.89
CA GLY A 261 21.28 -8.07 30.16
C GLY A 261 20.62 -7.27 29.05
N ASN A 262 20.68 -5.95 29.15
CA ASN A 262 20.13 -5.07 28.12
C ASN A 262 21.05 -5.06 26.90
N ARG A 263 20.46 -5.25 25.72
CA ARG A 263 21.13 -5.08 24.43
C ARG A 263 20.29 -4.20 23.52
N PHE A 264 20.95 -3.32 22.81
CA PHE A 264 20.35 -2.40 21.86
C PHE A 264 20.59 -2.88 20.45
N TYR A 265 19.60 -2.71 19.58
CA TYR A 265 19.65 -3.18 18.19
C TYR A 265 19.35 -2.02 17.24
N ARG A 266 20.03 -2.02 16.10
CA ARG A 266 19.71 -1.17 14.96
C ARG A 266 19.91 -1.96 13.67
N ILE A 267 19.26 -1.53 12.60
CA ILE A 267 19.54 -2.06 11.27
C ILE A 267 20.23 -0.96 10.47
N ARG A 268 21.37 -1.30 9.87
CA ARG A 268 22.11 -0.41 8.96
C ARG A 268 21.94 -0.89 7.52
N GLN A 269 21.56 0.02 6.63
CA GLN A 269 21.63 -0.22 5.19
C GLN A 269 23.08 -0.17 4.75
N LEU A 270 23.51 -1.17 3.98
CA LEU A 270 24.88 -1.27 3.47
C LEU A 270 25.04 -0.63 2.09
N ASN A 271 23.92 -0.41 1.40
CA ASN A 271 23.82 0.26 0.12
C ASN A 271 22.52 1.06 0.08
N ASN A 272 22.52 2.12 -0.72
CA ASN A 272 21.32 2.87 -1.04
C ASN A 272 20.65 2.26 -2.28
N LEU A 273 19.35 2.51 -2.44
CA LEU A 273 18.74 2.38 -3.76
C LEU A 273 19.38 3.47 -4.65
N PRO A 274 19.69 3.16 -5.92
CA PRO A 274 20.09 4.19 -6.88
C PRO A 274 19.03 5.29 -6.99
#